data_AF-A0A920H2Y4-F1
#
_entry.id   AF-A0A920H2Y4-F1
#
_cell.length_a   1.000
_cell.length_b   1.000
_cell.length_c   1.000
_cell.angle_alpha   90.00
_cell.angle_beta   90.00
_cell.angle_gamma   90.00
#
_symmetry.space_group_name_H-M   'P 1'
#
loop_
_entity.id
_entity.type
_entity.pdbx_description
1 polymer ?
#
loop_
_entity_poly.entity_id
_entity_poly.type
_entity_poly.pdbx_seq_one_letter_code
_entity_poly.pdbx_strand_id
1 'polypeptide(L)' 'MLFITAGMGGGTGTGAAPIIAEIARELNILTLQLLQLLLNLKEKKGVS' A
#
# COMPACT_ATOMS: atom_id res chain seq x y z
N MET A 1 -2.39 5.15 -18.31
CA MET A 1 -2.60 5.77 -16.99
C MET A 1 -3.01 4.66 -16.03
N LEU A 2 -2.36 4.54 -14.88
CA LEU A 2 -2.54 3.44 -13.93
C LEU A 2 -2.93 3.98 -12.55
N PHE A 3 -3.91 3.37 -11.91
CA PHE A 3 -4.28 3.66 -10.53
C PHE A 3 -3.95 2.45 -9.66
N ILE A 4 -3.19 2.67 -8.60
CA ILE A 4 -2.83 1.65 -7.62
C ILE A 4 -3.57 1.98 -6.33
N THR A 5 -4.46 1.10 -5.91
CA THR A 5 -5.18 1.17 -4.64
C THR A 5 -4.63 0.09 -3.71
N ALA A 6 -4.11 0.49 -2.55
CA ALA A 6 -3.54 -0.43 -1.58
C ALA A 6 -3.79 0.04 -0.14
N GLY A 7 -3.93 -0.91 0.77
CA GLY A 7 -3.92 -0.64 2.22
C GLY A 7 -2.51 -0.64 2.78
N MET A 8 -2.18 0.35 3.61
CA MET A 8 -0.94 0.38 4.39
C MET A 8 -1.13 -0.37 5.70
N GLY A 9 -0.50 -1.53 5.86
CA GLY A 9 -0.58 -2.33 7.09
C GLY A 9 0.35 -3.54 7.19
N GLY A 10 1.34 -3.65 6.29
CA GLY A 10 2.35 -4.72 6.34
C GLY A 10 2.01 -5.99 5.56
N GLY A 11 0.89 -6.01 4.82
CA GLY A 11 0.53 -7.10 3.92
C GLY A 11 1.11 -6.93 2.51
N THR A 12 0.74 -7.85 1.60
CA THR A 12 1.19 -7.85 0.20
C THR A 12 0.93 -6.53 -0.51
N GLY A 13 -0.21 -5.87 -0.25
CA GLY A 13 -0.53 -4.57 -0.84
C GLY A 13 0.47 -3.46 -0.46
N THR A 14 1.00 -3.49 0.77
CA THR A 14 2.03 -2.53 1.22
C THR A 14 3.39 -2.82 0.56
N GLY A 15 3.72 -4.11 0.38
CA GLY A 15 4.99 -4.54 -0.21
C GLY A 15 5.02 -4.46 -1.74
N ALA A 16 3.93 -4.81 -2.43
CA ALA A 16 3.88 -4.92 -3.89
C ALA A 16 3.55 -3.60 -4.59
N ALA A 17 2.80 -2.69 -3.95
CA ALA A 17 2.46 -1.39 -4.52
C ALA A 17 3.67 -0.57 -5.01
N PRO A 18 4.78 -0.43 -4.24
CA PRO A 18 5.94 0.33 -4.72
C PRO A 18 6.63 -0.32 -5.93
N ILE A 19 6.67 -1.66 -6.00
CA ILE A 19 7.30 -2.40 -7.11
C ILE A 19 6.49 -2.19 -8.39
N ILE A 20 5.16 -2.28 -8.31
CA ILE A 20 4.28 -2.05 -9.46
C ILE A 20 4.38 -0.59 -9.94
N ALA A 21 4.50 0.38 -9.02
CA ALA A 21 4.69 1.78 -9.38
C ALA A 21 6.03 2.04 -10.08
N GLU A 22 7.10 1.36 -9.66
CA GLU A 22 8.40 1.45 -10.30
C GLU A 22 8.38 0.92 -11.74
N ILE A 23 7.78 -0.25 -11.95
CA ILE A 23 7.59 -0.82 -13.29
C ILE A 23 6.74 0.11 -14.16
N ALA A 24 5.65 0.67 -13.61
CA ALA A 24 4.80 1.60 -14.36
C ALA A 24 5.54 2.90 -14.74
N ARG A 25 6.47 3.37 -13.90
CA ARG A 25 7.36 4.50 -14.20
C ARG A 25 8.32 4.17 -15.35
N GLU A 26 8.91 2.98 -15.37
CA GLU A 26 9.79 2.52 -16.47
C GLU A 26 9.04 2.44 -17.81
N LEU A 27 7.76 2.07 -17.76
CA LEU A 27 6.87 2.03 -18.93
C LEU A 27 6.30 3.40 -19.32
N ASN A 28 6.74 4.50 -18.71
CA ASN A 28 6.23 5.86 -18.92
C ASN A 28 4.71 6.00 -18.72
N ILE A 29 4.14 5.22 -17.79
CA ILE A 29 2.73 5.28 -17.45
C ILE A 29 2.54 6.31 -16.33
N LEU A 30 1.74 7.35 -16.59
CA LEU A 30 1.26 8.23 -15.53
C LEU A 30 0.51 7.39 -14.48
N THR A 31 1.07 7.33 -13.27
CA THR A 31 0.63 6.43 -12.21
C THR A 31 0.27 7.22 -10.95
N LEU A 32 -0.92 6.96 -10.42
CA LEU A 32 -1.41 7.53 -9.17
C LEU A 32 -1.61 6.43 -8.14
N GLN A 33 -1.11 6.66 -6.92
CA GLN A 33 -1.27 5.74 -5.78
C GLN A 33 -2.23 6.32 -4.75
N LEU A 34 -3.26 5.55 -4.41
CA LEU A 34 -4.20 5.83 -3.33
C LEU A 34 -3.98 4.82 -2.21
N LEU A 35 -3.47 5.30 -1.08
CA LEU A 35 -3.13 4.47 0.07
C LEU A 35 -4.11 4.73 1.22
N GLN A 36 -4.81 3.68 1.64
CA GLN A 36 -5.64 3.70 2.85
C GLN A 36 -4.72 3.43 4.04
N LEU A 37 -4.50 4.45 4.88
CA LEU A 37 -3.78 4.28 6.14
C LEU A 37 -4.65 3.46 7.10
N LEU A 38 -4.19 2.26 7.49
CA LEU A 38 -4.87 1.49 8.53
C LEU A 38 -4.58 2.12 9.89
N LEU A 39 -5.64 2.45 10.62
CA LEU A 39 -5.52 2.81 12.02
C LEU A 39 -5.06 1.57 12.78
N ASN A 40 -3.88 1.62 13.38
CA ASN A 40 -3.35 0.50 14.15
C ASN A 40 -4.07 0.41 15.49
N LEU A 41 -5.26 -0.21 15.47
CA LEU A 41 -5.99 -0.65 16.65
C LEU A 41 -5.27 -1.88 17.21
N LYS A 42 -4.06 -1.70 17.74
CA LYS A 42 -3.55 -2.64 18.76
C LYS A 42 -4.50 -2.50 19.94
N GLU A 43 -5.48 -3.41 19.98
CA GLU A 43 -6.26 -3.66 21.18
C GLU A 43 -5.29 -3.65 22.37
N LYS A 44 -5.66 -2.93 23.42
CA LYS A 44 -5.28 -3.28 24.78
C LYS A 44 -5.71 -4.74 25.03
N LYS A 45 -4.93 -5.70 24.56
CA LYS A 45 -4.80 -6.98 25.24
C LYS A 45 -3.77 -6.78 26.34
N GLY A 46 -4.23 -6.14 27.42
CA GLY A 46 -3.84 -6.63 28.72
C GLY A 46 -4.41 -8.04 28.89
N VAL A 47 -3.81 -8.81 29.80
CA VAL A 47 -3.99 -10.25 30.05
C VAL A 47 -3.12 -11.08 29.09
N SER A 48 -1.98 -11.65 29.50
CA SER A 48 -1.49 -12.06 30.82
C SER A 48 0.03 -11.96 30.90
#